data_AF-A0A1F6A8M9-F1
#
_entry.id   AF-A0A1F6A8M9-F1
#
_cell.length_a   1.000
_cell.length_b   1.000
_cell.length_c   1.000
_cell.angle_alpha   90.00
_cell.angle_beta   90.00
_cell.angle_gamma   90.00
#
_symmetry.space_group_name_H-M   'P 1'
#
loop_
_entity.id
_entity.type
_entity.pdbx_description
1 polymer ?
#
loop_
_entity_poly.entity_id
_entity_poly.type
_entity_poly.pdbx_seq_one_letter_code
_entity_poly.pdbx_strand_id
1 'polypeptide(L)'
;MQVQQREEIIKILPKGIMTIPKKFREALGFEENGLARIRQDKGKLVLEPVRTLPYPVRTYTKEEVEKFTALDKKESTMLRKKKLLS
;
A
#
# COMPACT_ATOMS: atom_id res chain seq x y z
N MET A 1 3.60 10.77 19.47
CA MET A 1 3.92 9.33 19.61
C MET A 1 5.40 9.15 19.35
N GLN A 2 6.17 8.73 20.35
CA GLN A 2 7.61 8.52 20.20
C GLN A 2 7.83 7.20 19.45
N VAL A 3 8.30 7.26 18.20
CA VAL A 3 8.66 6.08 17.43
C VAL A 3 9.92 5.51 18.06
N GLN A 4 9.81 4.41 18.80
CA GLN A 4 10.97 3.67 19.30
C GLN A 4 11.82 3.25 18.11
N GLN A 5 13.01 3.82 17.97
CA GLN A 5 13.97 3.37 16.98
C GLN A 5 14.45 1.98 17.39
N ARG A 6 14.11 0.98 16.57
CA ARG A 6 14.56 -0.40 16.75
C ARG A 6 15.71 -0.63 15.80
N GLU A 7 16.84 -1.03 16.35
CA GLU A 7 18.06 -1.30 15.61
C GLU A 7 18.56 -2.69 16.00
N GLU A 8 19.05 -3.44 15.01
CA GLU A 8 19.62 -4.76 15.23
C GLU A 8 20.71 -5.01 14.19
N ILE A 9 21.87 -5.48 14.64
CA ILE A 9 22.98 -5.83 13.75
C ILE A 9 22.76 -7.26 13.27
N ILE A 10 22.67 -7.44 11.97
CA ILE A 10 22.52 -8.76 11.34
C ILE A 10 23.74 -9.10 10.49
N LYS A 11 23.98 -10.40 10.31
CA LYS A 11 25.01 -10.88 9.39
C LYS A 11 24.43 -10.97 7.98
N ILE A 12 25.15 -10.39 7.01
CA ILE A 12 24.90 -10.63 5.59
C ILE A 12 25.59 -11.94 5.21
N LEU A 13 24.80 -12.87 4.68
CA LEU A 13 25.26 -14.15 4.17
C LEU A 13 25.74 -14.01 2.71
N PRO A 14 26.42 -15.02 2.14
CA PRO A 14 26.85 -14.98 0.75
C PRO A 14 25.71 -14.64 -0.21
N LYS A 15 26.06 -13.97 -1.33
CA LYS A 15 25.11 -13.50 -2.34
C LYS A 15 24.09 -12.46 -1.83
N GLY A 16 24.39 -11.78 -0.71
CA GLY A 16 23.54 -10.70 -0.19
C GLY A 16 22.28 -11.19 0.54
N ILE A 17 22.22 -12.48 0.89
CA ILE A 17 21.11 -13.04 1.65
C ILE A 17 21.17 -12.48 3.08
N MET A 18 20.03 -12.03 3.60
CA MET A 18 19.93 -11.57 4.98
C MET A 18 18.58 -11.99 5.57
N THR A 19 18.57 -12.27 6.87
CA THR A 19 17.34 -12.65 7.58
C THR A 19 16.78 -11.41 8.27
N ILE A 20 15.52 -11.08 7.99
CA ILE A 20 14.80 -10.02 8.70
C ILE A 20 14.33 -10.58 10.05
N PRO A 21 14.79 -10.03 11.20
CA PRO A 21 14.40 -10.54 12.51
C PRO A 21 12.89 -10.46 12.73
N LYS A 22 12.33 -11.40 13.50
CA LYS A 22 10.87 -11.57 13.70
C LYS A 22 10.17 -10.27 14.11
N LYS A 23 10.80 -9.49 15.00
CA LYS A 23 10.26 -8.20 15.50
C LYS A 23 10.05 -7.17 14.39
N PHE A 24 10.93 -7.14 13.38
CA PHE A 24 10.79 -6.23 12.23
C PHE A 24 9.77 -6.76 11.24
N ARG A 25 9.73 -8.08 11.01
CA ARG A 25 8.75 -8.70 10.11
C ARG A 25 7.32 -8.41 10.53
N GLU A 26 7.00 -8.63 11.80
CA GLU A 26 5.66 -8.39 12.35
C GLU A 26 5.30 -6.90 12.36
N ALA A 27 6.25 -6.03 12.73
CA ALA A 27 5.99 -4.59 12.81
C ALA A 27 5.81 -3.93 11.44
N LEU A 28 6.53 -4.40 10.41
CA LEU A 28 6.51 -3.81 9.07
C LEU A 28 5.60 -4.58 8.10
N GLY A 29 5.12 -5.77 8.46
CA GLY A 29 4.22 -6.58 7.63
C GLY A 29 4.94 -7.36 6.52
N PHE A 30 6.11 -7.91 6.81
CA PHE A 30 6.77 -8.87 5.90
C PHE A 30 6.20 -10.27 6.14
N GLU A 31 5.54 -10.80 5.13
CA GLU A 31 4.99 -12.16 5.13
C GLU A 31 6.00 -13.17 4.58
N GLU A 32 5.85 -14.42 5.00
CA GLU A 32 6.65 -15.53 4.46
C GLU A 32 6.34 -15.73 2.98
N ASN A 33 7.36 -15.93 2.15
CA ASN A 33 7.27 -15.95 0.68
C ASN A 33 6.69 -14.67 0.04
N GLY A 34 6.59 -13.58 0.80
CA GLY A 34 6.17 -12.27 0.29
C GLY A 34 7.25 -11.58 -0.55
N LEU A 35 6.83 -10.63 -1.38
CA LEU A 35 7.73 -9.78 -2.15
C LEU A 35 8.14 -8.54 -1.34
N ALA A 36 9.39 -8.11 -1.51
CA ALA A 36 9.90 -6.87 -0.95
C ALA A 36 10.46 -6.00 -2.07
N ARG A 37 10.10 -4.70 -2.03
CA ARG A 37 10.73 -3.69 -2.87
C ARG A 37 12.01 -3.23 -2.17
N ILE A 38 13.10 -3.25 -2.90
CA ILE A 38 14.39 -2.73 -2.46
C ILE A 38 14.68 -1.45 -3.25
N ARG A 39 15.07 -0.39 -2.55
CA ARG A 39 15.51 0.87 -3.16
C ARG A 39 16.66 1.47 -2.36
N GLN A 40 17.56 2.16 -3.05
CA GLN A 40 18.59 2.97 -2.42
C GLN A 40 18.05 4.39 -2.19
N ASP A 41 18.11 4.87 -0.95
CA ASP A 41 17.77 6.25 -0.59
C ASP A 41 18.85 6.83 0.33
N LYS A 42 19.48 7.93 -0.07
CA LYS A 42 20.51 8.66 0.72
C LYS A 42 21.59 7.75 1.33
N GLY A 43 22.12 6.81 0.53
CA GLY A 43 23.15 5.86 0.96
C GLY A 43 22.64 4.72 1.85
N LYS A 44 21.32 4.61 2.06
CA LYS A 44 20.67 3.55 2.81
C LYS A 44 19.91 2.63 1.88
N LEU A 45 19.82 1.36 2.25
CA LEU A 45 18.95 0.40 1.59
C LEU A 45 17.61 0.39 2.33
N VAL A 46 16.55 0.74 1.60
CA VAL A 46 15.17 0.76 2.10
C VAL A 46 14.45 -0.46 1.56
N LEU A 47 13.87 -1.23 2.48
CA LEU A 47 13.04 -2.40 2.19
C LEU A 47 11.60 -2.08 2.53
N GLU A 48 10.69 -2.29 1.58
CA GLU A 48 9.25 -2.09 1.74
C GLU A 48 8.52 -3.37 1.34
N PRO A 49 7.61 -3.92 2.16
CA PRO A 49 6.82 -5.08 1.75
C PRO A 49 5.89 -4.70 0.60
N VAL A 50 5.79 -5.57 -0.40
CA VAL A 50 4.89 -5.39 -1.53
C VAL A 50 3.66 -6.25 -1.30
N ARG A 51 2.52 -5.60 -1.10
CA ARG A 51 1.21 -6.27 -1.08
C ARG A 51 0.76 -6.47 -2.52
N THR A 52 0.82 -7.70 -3.00
CA THR A 52 0.20 -8.08 -4.28
C THR A 52 -1.25 -8.40 -4.01
N LEU A 53 -2.17 -7.59 -4.51
CA LEU A 53 -3.58 -7.99 -4.56
C LEU A 53 -3.72 -9.04 -5.67
N PRO A 54 -4.45 -10.15 -5.46
CA PRO A 54 -4.61 -11.21 -6.45
C PRO A 54 -5.41 -10.76 -7.69
N TYR A 55 -5.93 -9.53 -7.68
CA TYR A 55 -6.67 -8.91 -8.76
C TYR A 55 -6.11 -7.50 -9.05
N PRO A 56 -6.18 -7.05 -10.31
CA PRO A 56 -5.76 -5.71 -10.66
C PRO A 56 -6.66 -4.69 -9.95
N VAL A 57 -6.04 -3.82 -9.16
CA VAL A 57 -6.73 -2.65 -8.61
C VAL A 57 -6.23 -1.40 -9.28
N ARG A 58 -7.18 -0.55 -9.68
CA ARG A 58 -6.88 0.82 -10.07
C ARG A 58 -6.92 1.68 -8.82
N THR A 59 -5.82 2.39 -8.55
CA THR A 59 -5.83 3.46 -7.56
C THR A 59 -6.45 4.69 -8.21
N TYR A 60 -7.53 5.22 -7.62
CA TYR A 60 -8.15 6.45 -8.08
C TYR A 60 -7.59 7.64 -7.30
N THR A 61 -7.37 8.76 -7.98
CA THR A 61 -7.05 10.01 -7.29
C THR A 61 -8.30 10.56 -6.60
N LYS A 62 -8.10 11.46 -5.63
CA LYS A 62 -9.22 12.10 -4.91
C LYS A 62 -10.15 12.84 -5.88
N GLU A 63 -9.58 13.47 -6.91
CA GLU A 63 -10.29 14.20 -7.95
C GLU A 63 -11.13 13.25 -8.83
N GLU A 64 -10.63 12.05 -9.13
CA GLU A 64 -11.39 11.04 -9.88
C GLU A 64 -12.61 10.56 -9.08
N VAL A 65 -12.43 10.30 -7.77
CA VAL A 65 -13.53 9.89 -6.88
C VAL A 65 -14.59 10.99 -6.78
N GLU A 66 -14.17 12.24 -6.57
CA GLU A 66 -15.10 13.39 -6.47
C GLU A 66 -15.92 13.59 -7.75
N LYS A 67 -15.28 13.48 -8.93
CA LYS A 67 -15.98 13.55 -10.22
C LYS A 67 -17.03 12.46 -10.37
N PHE A 68 -16.69 11.22 -9.98
CA PHE A 68 -17.60 10.10 -10.06
C PHE A 68 -18.84 10.33 -9.16
N THR A 69 -18.64 10.71 -7.90
CA THR A 69 -19.75 10.99 -6.97
C THR A 69 -20.61 12.18 -7.41
N ALA A 70 -19.98 13.22 -7.99
CA ALA A 70 -20.72 14.38 -8.49
C ALA A 70 -21.61 14.04 -9.70
N LEU A 71 -21.12 13.20 -10.62
CA LEU A 71 -21.88 12.71 -11.77
C LEU A 71 -23.06 11.85 -11.31
N ASP A 72 -22.82 10.88 -10.42
CA ASP A 72 -23.86 9.99 -9.89
C ASP A 72 -24.99 10.76 -9.17
N LYS A 73 -24.63 11.79 -8.39
CA LYS A 73 -25.61 12.68 -7.75
C LYS A 73 -26.44 13.48 -8.77
N LYS A 74 -25.82 13.91 -9.87
CA LYS A 74 -26.51 14.64 -10.94
C LYS A 74 -27.48 13.74 -11.69
N GLU A 75 -27.05 12.53 -12.02
CA GLU A 75 -27.86 11.56 -12.75
C GLU A 75 -29.03 11.05 -11.93
N SER A 76 -28.81 10.67 -10.66
CA SER A 76 -29.88 10.27 -9.74
C SER A 76 -30.94 11.36 -9.55
N THR A 77 -30.53 12.63 -9.46
CA THR A 77 -31.46 13.77 -9.40
C THR A 77 -32.28 13.91 -10.69
N MET A 78 -31.64 13.74 -11.86
CA MET A 78 -32.35 13.77 -13.14
C MET A 78 -33.32 12.60 -13.30
N LEU A 79 -32.94 11.40 -12.87
CA LEU A 79 -33.77 10.20 -12.99
C LEU A 79 -34.99 10.25 -12.05
N ARG A 80 -34.82 10.77 -10.82
CA ARG A 80 -35.95 11.07 -9.91
C ARG A 80 -36.91 12.09 -10.51
N LYS A 81 -36.39 13.16 -11.13
CA LYS A 81 -37.21 14.17 -11.83
C LYS A 81 -38.00 13.56 -12.99
N LYS A 82 -37.44 12.55 -13.66
CA LYS A 82 -38.10 11.79 -14.74
C LYS A 82 -38.98 10.63 -14.24
N LYS A 83 -39.13 10.42 -12.92
CA LYS A 83 -39.83 9.28 -12.29
C LYS A 83 -39.31 7.90 -12.72
N LEU A 84 -38.06 7.83 -13.14
CA LEU A 84 -37.38 6.59 -13.53
C LEU A 84 -36.59 5.96 -12.36
N LEU A 85 -36.46 6.70 -11.27
CA LEU A 85 -35.98 6.22 -9.98
C LEU A 85 -36.96 6.66 -8.90
N SER A 86 -37.20 5.79 -7.92
CA SER A 86 -38.03 6.06 -6.74
C SER A 86 -37.36 6.98 -5.72
#